data_AF-A0ABD3AAM3-F1
#
_entry.id   AF-A0ABD3AAM3-F1
#
_cell.length_a   1.000
_cell.length_b   1.000
_cell.length_c   1.000
_cell.angle_alpha   90.00
_cell.angle_beta   90.00
_cell.angle_gamma   90.00
#
_symmetry.space_group_name_H-M   'P 1'
#
loop_
_entity.id
_entity.type
_entity.pdbx_description
1 polymer ?
#
loop_
_entity_poly.entity_id
_entity_poly.type
_entity_poly.pdbx_seq_one_letter_code
_entity_poly.pdbx_strand_id
1 'polypeptide(L)'
;MASLIEGSLVGLLFDRLLKAVLEATQRIATFNSGLNSLKSTLLSLKDFFEQVARLNKVLHSPQHETDMFINRLREGETLVRNCSRVEWWNICRKVSYSRKITALEKSLIRFFQLTVQAEIVRDNKMILAEVNVLTKKVDELLSRSKYYQQQNFSEIDASFQGVIEIEPRCKQRN
;
A
#
# COMPACT_ATOMS: atom_id res chain seq x y z
N MET A 1 -6.47 -20.89 -5.55
CA MET A 1 -7.14 -19.63 -5.16
C MET A 1 -6.50 -19.17 -3.85
N ALA A 2 -5.33 -18.53 -3.94
CA ALA A 2 -4.57 -18.09 -2.78
C ALA A 2 -4.00 -16.70 -3.09
N SER A 3 -4.66 -15.70 -2.53
CA SER A 3 -4.33 -14.28 -2.64
C SER A 3 -5.20 -13.64 -1.57
N LEU A 4 -4.61 -13.38 -0.41
CA LEU A 4 -3.91 -12.12 -0.19
C LEU A 4 -2.94 -12.11 0.97
N ILE A 5 -3.06 -13.14 1.77
CA ILE A 5 -2.32 -13.31 2.98
C ILE A 5 -2.32 -14.83 3.19
N GLU A 6 -1.50 -15.53 2.42
CA GLU A 6 -1.30 -16.95 2.65
C GLU A 6 -0.56 -17.09 3.99
N GLY A 7 -1.32 -17.20 5.08
CA GLY A 7 -0.80 -17.44 6.44
C GLY A 7 -1.04 -16.36 7.50
N SER A 8 -1.60 -15.18 7.22
CA SER A 8 -1.95 -14.20 8.29
C SER A 8 -3.41 -14.17 8.65
N LEU A 9 -3.64 -13.80 9.91
CA LEU A 9 -4.92 -13.82 10.59
C LEU A 9 -5.99 -12.98 9.87
N VAL A 10 -5.61 -11.82 9.31
CA VAL A 10 -6.53 -10.91 8.63
C VAL A 10 -7.13 -11.57 7.38
N GLY A 11 -6.30 -12.21 6.54
CA GLY A 11 -6.78 -12.83 5.30
C GLY A 11 -7.67 -14.02 5.58
N LEU A 12 -7.29 -14.84 6.57
CA LEU A 12 -8.10 -15.96 7.02
C LEU A 12 -9.49 -15.52 7.49
N LEU A 13 -9.58 -14.46 8.30
CA LEU A 13 -10.85 -13.95 8.80
C LEU A 13 -11.68 -13.29 7.70
N PHE A 14 -11.03 -12.59 6.77
CA PHE A 14 -11.69 -11.99 5.63
C PHE A 14 -12.33 -13.05 4.73
N ASP A 15 -11.60 -14.12 4.41
CA ASP A 15 -12.11 -15.23 3.60
C ASP A 15 -13.29 -15.95 4.28
N ARG A 16 -13.22 -16.12 5.60
CA ARG A 16 -14.33 -16.69 6.39
C ARG A 16 -15.58 -15.83 6.33
N LEU A 17 -15.44 -14.50 6.49
CA LEU A 17 -16.55 -13.57 6.36
C LEU A 17 -17.15 -13.60 4.95
N LEU A 18 -16.31 -13.50 3.91
CA LEU A 18 -16.78 -13.54 2.52
C LEU A 18 -17.52 -14.85 2.23
N LYS A 19 -17.00 -15.99 2.68
CA LYS A 19 -17.67 -17.29 2.55
C LYS A 19 -19.03 -17.30 3.25
N ALA A 20 -19.11 -16.81 4.48
CA ALA A 20 -20.37 -16.74 5.21
C ALA A 20 -21.40 -15.86 4.47
N VAL A 21 -20.98 -14.74 3.88
CA VAL A 21 -21.86 -13.86 3.10
C VAL A 21 -22.36 -14.55 1.83
N LEU A 22 -21.50 -15.28 1.12
CA LEU A 22 -21.88 -16.05 -0.07
C LEU A 22 -22.90 -17.15 0.25
N GLU A 23 -22.67 -17.91 1.32
CA GLU A 23 -23.61 -18.94 1.81
C GLU A 23 -24.96 -18.31 2.23
N ALA A 24 -24.92 -17.16 2.91
CA ALA A 24 -26.12 -16.45 3.34
C ALA A 24 -26.96 -15.92 2.17
N THR A 25 -26.31 -15.41 1.12
CA THR A 25 -27.00 -14.89 -0.08
C THR A 25 -27.69 -15.99 -0.87
N GLN A 26 -27.13 -17.21 -0.90
CA GLN A 26 -27.75 -18.36 -1.57
C GLN A 26 -28.99 -18.88 -0.82
N ARG A 27 -29.00 -18.77 0.52
CA ARG A 27 -30.08 -19.33 1.35
C ARG A 27 -31.30 -18.43 1.49
N ILE A 28 -31.14 -17.11 1.39
CA ILE A 28 -32.22 -16.18 1.78
C ILE A 28 -32.54 -15.17 0.68
N ALA A 29 -33.56 -15.48 -0.13
CA ALA A 29 -34.09 -14.59 -1.16
C ALA A 29 -34.61 -13.24 -0.63
N THR A 30 -34.94 -13.14 0.67
CA THR A 30 -35.54 -11.93 1.29
C THR A 30 -34.56 -11.00 2.01
N PHE A 31 -33.28 -11.36 2.19
CA PHE A 31 -32.25 -10.46 2.75
C PHE A 31 -31.45 -9.71 1.69
N ASN A 32 -32.04 -9.61 0.49
CA ASN A 32 -31.30 -9.51 -0.75
C ASN A 32 -30.45 -8.23 -0.85
N SER A 33 -30.94 -7.06 -0.46
CA SER A 33 -30.20 -5.81 -0.68
C SER A 33 -28.98 -5.65 0.23
N GLY A 34 -29.13 -5.81 1.55
CA GLY A 34 -28.05 -5.58 2.51
C GLY A 34 -26.91 -6.60 2.40
N LEU A 35 -27.24 -7.89 2.24
CA LEU A 35 -26.21 -8.93 2.05
C LEU A 35 -25.51 -8.80 0.69
N ASN A 36 -26.22 -8.43 -0.37
CA ASN A 36 -25.58 -8.18 -1.68
C ASN A 36 -24.66 -6.97 -1.66
N SER A 37 -25.05 -5.91 -0.95
CA SER A 37 -24.19 -4.72 -0.77
C SER A 37 -22.89 -5.11 -0.07
N LEU A 38 -22.99 -5.77 1.09
CA LEU A 38 -21.83 -6.28 1.82
C LEU A 38 -20.98 -7.24 0.97
N LYS A 39 -21.61 -8.15 0.22
CA LYS A 39 -20.92 -9.05 -0.72
C LYS A 39 -20.11 -8.25 -1.73
N SER A 40 -20.73 -7.27 -2.37
CA SER A 40 -20.08 -6.41 -3.36
C SER A 40 -18.89 -5.67 -2.74
N THR A 41 -19.05 -5.09 -1.55
CA THR A 41 -17.96 -4.45 -0.81
C THR A 41 -16.80 -5.41 -0.54
N LEU A 42 -17.08 -6.63 -0.06
CA LEU A 42 -16.05 -7.61 0.24
C LEU A 42 -15.35 -8.11 -1.04
N LEU A 43 -16.05 -8.27 -2.16
CA LEU A 43 -15.42 -8.65 -3.43
C LEU A 43 -14.49 -7.54 -3.94
N SER A 44 -14.95 -6.28 -3.92
CA SER A 44 -14.10 -5.13 -4.31
C SER A 44 -12.87 -5.00 -3.41
N LEU A 45 -13.03 -5.22 -2.11
CA LEU A 45 -11.91 -5.21 -1.16
C LEU A 45 -10.95 -6.36 -1.43
N LYS A 46 -11.46 -7.55 -1.78
CA LYS A 46 -10.62 -8.69 -2.17
C LYS A 46 -9.74 -8.30 -3.36
N ASP A 47 -10.32 -7.82 -4.44
CA ASP A 47 -9.55 -7.45 -5.64
C ASP A 47 -8.51 -6.36 -5.35
N PHE A 48 -8.86 -5.37 -4.53
CA PHE A 48 -7.92 -4.34 -4.06
C PHE A 48 -6.74 -4.95 -3.31
N PHE A 49 -7.07 -5.79 -2.33
CA PHE A 49 -6.08 -6.44 -1.51
C PHE A 49 -5.16 -7.30 -2.43
N GLU A 50 -5.64 -8.03 -3.44
CA GLU A 50 -4.81 -8.94 -4.24
C GLU A 50 -3.73 -8.18 -5.01
N GLN A 51 -4.08 -6.97 -5.44
CA GLN A 51 -3.15 -6.03 -6.03
C GLN A 51 -2.09 -5.58 -5.01
N VAL A 52 -2.49 -5.25 -3.78
CA VAL A 52 -1.57 -4.89 -2.69
C VAL A 52 -0.61 -6.03 -2.32
N ALA A 53 -1.06 -7.29 -2.20
CA ALA A 53 -0.15 -8.40 -1.91
C ALA A 53 0.87 -8.63 -3.02
N ARG A 54 0.47 -8.47 -4.28
CA ARG A 54 1.40 -8.56 -5.41
C ARG A 54 2.48 -7.49 -5.32
N LEU A 55 2.10 -6.25 -4.99
CA LEU A 55 3.03 -5.14 -4.80
C LEU A 55 3.94 -5.33 -3.57
N ASN A 56 3.40 -5.80 -2.44
CA ASN A 56 4.17 -6.04 -1.22
C ASN A 56 5.22 -7.15 -1.37
N LYS A 57 4.96 -8.18 -2.19
CA LYS A 57 5.98 -9.20 -2.53
C LYS A 57 7.19 -8.59 -3.24
N VAL A 58 6.99 -7.54 -4.03
CA VAL A 58 8.09 -6.81 -4.69
C VAL A 58 8.81 -5.91 -3.68
N LEU A 59 8.06 -5.29 -2.75
CA LEU A 59 8.57 -4.24 -1.86
C LEU A 59 9.05 -4.74 -0.48
N HIS A 60 8.93 -6.03 -0.16
CA HIS A 60 9.31 -6.64 1.14
C HIS A 60 8.74 -5.89 2.37
N SER A 61 7.52 -5.36 2.26
CA SER A 61 6.90 -4.53 3.29
C SER A 61 6.32 -5.35 4.46
N PRO A 62 6.42 -4.91 5.72
CA PRO A 62 5.81 -5.59 6.86
C PRO A 62 4.27 -5.56 6.78
N GLN A 63 3.63 -6.66 7.19
CA GLN A 63 2.18 -6.69 7.37
C GLN A 63 1.82 -5.96 8.66
N HIS A 64 1.04 -4.87 8.56
CA HIS A 64 0.50 -4.20 9.72
C HIS A 64 -0.76 -4.93 10.20
N GLU A 65 -0.69 -5.58 11.35
CA GLU A 65 -1.85 -6.20 11.97
C GLU A 65 -2.73 -5.11 12.60
N THR A 66 -3.97 -5.00 12.13
CA THR A 66 -4.94 -4.07 12.71
C THR A 66 -5.95 -4.86 13.52
N ASP A 67 -5.71 -4.96 14.83
CA ASP A 67 -6.60 -5.65 15.79
C ASP A 67 -8.05 -5.19 15.68
N MET A 68 -8.26 -3.89 15.44
CA MET A 68 -9.59 -3.34 15.21
C MET A 68 -10.25 -3.91 13.94
N PHE A 69 -9.48 -4.16 12.88
CA PHE A 69 -9.97 -4.78 11.65
C PHE A 69 -10.27 -6.26 11.87
N ILE A 70 -9.36 -6.98 12.55
CA ILE A 70 -9.52 -8.39 12.96
C ILE A 70 -10.84 -8.58 13.73
N ASN A 71 -11.12 -7.72 14.72
CA ASN A 71 -12.35 -7.78 15.50
C ASN A 71 -13.59 -7.56 14.63
N ARG A 72 -13.57 -6.57 13.73
CA ARG A 72 -14.69 -6.32 12.80
C ARG A 72 -14.96 -7.51 11.87
N LEU A 73 -13.92 -8.17 11.37
CA LEU A 73 -14.07 -9.36 10.53
C LEU A 73 -14.71 -10.52 11.31
N ARG A 74 -14.27 -10.77 12.55
CA ARG A 74 -14.80 -11.82 13.42
C ARG A 74 -16.27 -11.57 13.82
N GLU A 75 -16.57 -10.34 14.23
CA GLU A 75 -17.94 -9.92 14.54
C GLU A 75 -18.84 -10.02 13.31
N GLY A 76 -18.33 -9.62 12.15
CA GLY A 76 -19.03 -9.72 10.89
C GLY A 76 -19.38 -11.17 10.52
N GLU A 77 -18.42 -12.10 10.64
CA GLU A 77 -18.66 -13.51 10.35
C GLU A 77 -19.79 -14.05 11.25
N THR A 78 -19.66 -13.79 12.55
CA THR A 78 -20.64 -14.22 13.56
C THR A 78 -22.03 -13.66 13.26
N LEU A 79 -22.10 -12.37 12.92
CA LEU A 79 -23.35 -11.69 12.57
C LEU A 79 -24.03 -12.33 11.35
N VAL A 80 -23.27 -12.57 10.28
CA VAL A 80 -23.78 -13.14 9.03
C VAL A 80 -24.26 -14.57 9.26
N ARG A 81 -23.49 -15.41 9.96
CA ARG A 81 -23.92 -16.78 10.29
C ARG A 81 -25.19 -16.82 11.12
N ASN A 82 -25.33 -15.90 12.09
CA ASN A 82 -26.55 -15.79 12.89
C ASN A 82 -27.74 -15.32 12.06
N CYS A 83 -27.53 -14.39 11.12
CA CYS A 83 -28.55 -13.95 10.17
C CYS A 83 -29.06 -15.13 9.32
N SER A 84 -28.17 -16.00 8.84
CA SER A 84 -28.51 -17.17 8.02
C SER A 84 -29.37 -18.22 8.72
N ARG A 85 -29.51 -18.15 10.05
CA ARG A 85 -30.31 -19.07 10.87
C ARG A 85 -31.68 -18.52 11.24
N VAL A 86 -32.00 -17.30 10.81
CA VAL A 86 -33.30 -16.68 11.11
C VAL A 86 -34.37 -17.29 10.22
N GLU A 87 -35.41 -17.81 10.86
CA GLU A 87 -36.57 -18.37 10.18
C GLU A 87 -37.24 -17.37 9.23
N TRP A 88 -37.78 -17.88 8.13
CA TRP A 88 -38.27 -17.03 7.05
C TRP A 88 -39.46 -16.16 7.47
N TRP A 89 -40.27 -16.61 8.42
CA TRP A 89 -41.42 -15.88 8.98
C TRP A 89 -41.05 -14.81 10.01
N ASN A 90 -39.81 -14.77 10.52
CA ASN A 90 -39.42 -13.84 11.58
C ASN A 90 -38.98 -12.46 11.05
N ILE A 91 -39.94 -11.70 10.51
CA ILE A 91 -39.70 -10.40 9.86
C ILE A 91 -39.00 -9.40 10.80
N CYS A 92 -39.40 -9.32 12.06
CA CYS A 92 -38.81 -8.39 13.04
C CYS A 92 -37.31 -8.65 13.25
N ARG A 93 -36.91 -9.92 13.41
CA ARG A 93 -35.49 -10.28 13.45
C ARG A 93 -34.80 -9.96 12.14
N LYS A 94 -35.45 -10.19 10.99
CA LYS A 94 -34.86 -9.88 9.69
C LYS A 94 -34.50 -8.40 9.54
N VAL A 95 -35.40 -7.50 9.91
CA VAL A 95 -35.14 -6.05 9.91
C VAL A 95 -33.98 -5.69 10.84
N SER A 96 -33.92 -6.29 12.03
CA SER A 96 -32.82 -6.08 12.98
C SER A 96 -31.47 -6.49 12.39
N TYR A 97 -31.37 -7.69 11.80
CA TYR A 97 -30.13 -8.15 11.17
C TYR A 97 -29.75 -7.32 9.94
N SER A 98 -30.71 -6.89 9.14
CA SER A 98 -30.45 -6.02 7.99
C SER A 98 -29.75 -4.73 8.42
N ARG A 99 -30.25 -4.07 9.47
CA ARG A 99 -29.60 -2.87 10.06
C ARG A 99 -28.18 -3.17 10.55
N LYS A 100 -27.97 -4.33 11.20
CA LYS A 100 -26.64 -4.75 11.67
C LYS A 100 -25.67 -5.02 10.52
N ILE A 101 -26.14 -5.63 9.43
CA ILE A 101 -25.33 -5.89 8.23
C ILE A 101 -24.90 -4.57 7.58
N THR A 102 -25.82 -3.61 7.43
CA THR A 102 -25.47 -2.27 6.94
C THR A 102 -24.48 -1.55 7.86
N ALA A 103 -24.61 -1.71 9.18
CA ALA A 103 -23.66 -1.14 10.14
C ALA A 103 -22.27 -1.77 10.00
N LEU A 104 -22.20 -3.10 9.81
CA LEU A 104 -20.94 -3.81 9.54
C LEU A 104 -20.27 -3.28 8.27
N GLU A 105 -21.00 -3.22 7.15
CA GLU A 105 -20.51 -2.69 5.87
C GLU A 105 -19.94 -1.27 6.02
N LYS A 106 -20.71 -0.37 6.65
CA LYS A 106 -20.25 1.01 6.94
C LYS A 106 -19.00 1.03 7.81
N SER A 107 -18.90 0.14 8.79
CA SER A 107 -17.71 0.05 9.64
C SER A 107 -16.49 -0.41 8.83
N LEU A 108 -16.63 -1.38 7.94
CA LEU A 108 -15.54 -1.84 7.09
C LEU A 108 -15.06 -0.69 6.20
N ILE A 109 -15.98 -0.02 5.49
CA ILE A 109 -15.66 1.14 4.63
C ILE A 109 -14.95 2.24 5.43
N ARG A 110 -15.46 2.60 6.61
CA ARG A 110 -14.87 3.64 7.45
C ARG A 110 -13.46 3.31 7.91
N PHE A 111 -13.15 2.03 8.16
CA PHE A 111 -11.79 1.61 8.50
C PHE A 111 -10.81 1.94 7.36
N PHE A 112 -11.15 1.60 6.12
CA PHE A 112 -10.31 1.93 4.97
C PHE A 112 -10.22 3.44 4.72
N GLN A 113 -11.35 4.14 4.79
CA GLN A 113 -11.39 5.59 4.52
C GLN A 113 -10.64 6.43 5.56
N LEU A 114 -10.57 5.99 6.81
CA LEU A 114 -9.92 6.76 7.87
C LEU A 114 -8.54 6.20 8.22
N THR A 115 -8.49 4.94 8.65
CA THR A 115 -7.25 4.34 9.17
C THR A 115 -6.26 4.13 8.04
N VAL A 116 -6.65 3.40 6.98
CA VAL A 116 -5.73 3.09 5.88
C VAL A 116 -5.31 4.35 5.12
N GLN A 117 -6.24 5.29 4.87
CA GLN A 117 -5.87 6.57 4.22
C GLN A 117 -4.91 7.41 5.07
N ALA A 118 -5.09 7.47 6.40
CA ALA A 118 -4.17 8.19 7.27
C ALA A 118 -2.76 7.57 7.24
N GLU A 119 -2.66 6.23 7.22
CA GLU A 119 -1.39 5.52 7.07
C GLU A 119 -0.73 5.82 5.73
N ILE A 120 -1.48 5.76 4.63
CA ILE A 120 -0.97 6.13 3.28
C ILE A 120 -0.42 7.56 3.28
N VAL A 121 -1.15 8.52 3.86
CA VAL A 121 -0.69 9.92 3.91
C VAL A 121 0.59 10.05 4.73
N ARG A 122 0.69 9.35 5.87
CA ARG A 122 1.91 9.33 6.70
C ARG A 122 3.08 8.74 5.92
N ASP A 123 2.90 7.56 5.33
CA ASP A 123 3.96 6.84 4.64
C ASP A 123 4.44 7.64 3.42
N ASN A 124 3.52 8.27 2.66
CA ASN A 124 3.87 9.18 1.58
C ASN A 124 4.68 10.40 2.04
N LYS A 125 4.38 10.96 3.21
CA LYS A 125 5.16 12.07 3.78
C LYS A 125 6.56 11.61 4.19
N MET A 126 6.69 10.41 4.76
CA MET A 126 7.99 9.83 5.09
C MET A 126 8.82 9.60 3.82
N ILE A 127 8.21 8.99 2.79
CA ILE A 127 8.86 8.80 1.47
C ILE A 127 9.33 10.14 0.90
N LEU A 128 8.49 11.18 0.92
CA LEU A 128 8.87 12.50 0.42
C LEU A 128 10.04 13.10 1.20
N ALA A 129 10.07 12.93 2.52
CA ALA A 129 11.18 13.40 3.35
C ALA A 129 12.49 12.69 2.99
N GLU A 130 12.47 11.37 2.85
CA GLU A 130 13.63 10.57 2.45
C GLU A 130 14.11 10.92 1.03
N VAL A 131 13.19 11.10 0.09
CA VAL A 131 13.52 11.53 -1.29
C VAL A 131 14.20 12.90 -1.28
N ASN A 132 13.73 13.86 -0.47
CA ASN A 132 14.37 15.17 -0.38
C ASN A 132 15.80 15.09 0.19
N VAL A 133 16.05 14.20 1.16
CA VAL A 133 17.40 13.94 1.67
C VAL A 133 18.27 13.32 0.57
N LEU A 134 17.73 12.37 -0.20
CA LEU A 134 18.44 11.74 -1.31
C LEU A 134 18.79 12.76 -2.40
N THR A 135 17.86 13.62 -2.81
CA THR A 135 18.10 14.67 -3.80
C THR A 135 19.27 15.56 -3.39
N LYS A 136 19.31 16.01 -2.13
CA LYS A 136 20.44 16.82 -1.62
C LYS A 136 21.78 16.09 -1.70
N LYS A 137 21.82 14.82 -1.30
CA LYS A 137 23.05 14.01 -1.38
C LYS A 137 23.51 13.83 -2.84
N VAL A 138 22.58 13.64 -3.76
CA VAL A 138 22.89 13.55 -5.20
C VAL A 138 23.44 14.87 -5.73
N ASP A 139 22.85 16.01 -5.34
CA ASP A 139 23.34 17.34 -5.73
C ASP A 139 24.74 17.63 -5.18
N GLU A 140 25.02 17.23 -3.93
CA GLU A 140 26.34 17.32 -3.32
C GLU A 140 27.38 16.48 -4.08
N LEU A 141 27.04 15.23 -4.43
CA LEU A 141 27.91 14.35 -5.21
C LEU A 141 28.18 14.90 -6.61
N LEU A 142 27.17 15.43 -7.29
CA LEU A 142 27.31 16.06 -8.60
C LEU A 142 28.21 17.30 -8.54
N SER A 143 28.03 18.14 -7.52
CA SER A 143 28.86 19.34 -7.29
C SER A 143 30.32 18.96 -7.05
N ARG A 144 30.55 17.92 -6.24
CA ARG A 144 31.90 17.40 -5.97
C ARG A 144 32.55 16.78 -7.21
N SER A 145 31.79 16.04 -8.02
CA SER A 145 32.27 15.49 -9.29
C SER A 145 32.71 16.58 -10.26
N LYS A 146 31.93 17.66 -10.39
CA LYS A 146 32.28 18.81 -11.25
C LYS A 146 33.56 19.49 -10.77
N TYR A 147 33.70 19.66 -9.46
CA TYR A 147 34.91 20.23 -8.86
C TYR A 147 36.17 19.40 -9.22
N TYR A 148 36.13 18.07 -9.06
CA TYR A 148 37.27 17.22 -9.42
C TYR A 148 37.59 17.24 -10.92
N GLN A 149 36.57 17.25 -11.79
CA GLN A 149 36.79 17.37 -13.23
C GLN A 149 37.47 18.69 -13.59
N GLN A 150 37.06 19.79 -12.94
CA GLN A 150 37.62 21.12 -13.22
C GLN A 150 39.05 21.27 -12.69
N GLN A 151 39.36 20.72 -11.50
CA GLN A 151 40.72 20.69 -10.98
C GLN A 151 41.66 19.90 -11.90
N ASN A 152 41.27 18.68 -12.31
CA ASN A 152 42.09 17.87 -13.21
C ASN A 152 42.35 18.59 -14.55
N PHE A 153 41.36 19.29 -15.10
CA PHE A 153 41.54 20.07 -16.31
C PHE A 153 42.53 21.23 -16.12
N SER A 154 42.44 21.95 -14.99
CA SER A 154 43.36 23.05 -14.67
C SER A 154 44.80 22.59 -14.41
N GLU A 155 45.01 21.41 -13.79
CA GLU A 155 46.34 20.86 -13.57
C GLU A 155 47.01 20.43 -14.88
N ILE A 156 46.24 19.84 -15.81
CA ILE A 156 46.74 19.47 -17.14
C ILE A 156 47.13 20.73 -17.92
N ASP A 157 46.29 21.76 -17.93
CA ASP A 157 46.53 23.02 -18.64
C ASP A 157 47.79 23.74 -18.11
N ALA A 158 47.94 23.84 -16.78
CA ALA A 158 49.13 24.40 -16.16
C ALA A 158 50.41 23.61 -16.51
N SER A 159 50.33 22.28 -16.58
CA SER A 159 51.45 21.44 -17.00
C SER A 159 51.83 21.66 -18.47
N PHE A 160 50.85 21.88 -19.36
CA PHE A 160 51.12 22.17 -20.77
C PHE A 160 51.75 23.56 -20.95
N GLN A 161 51.23 24.58 -20.27
CA GLN A 161 51.76 25.94 -20.35
C GLN A 161 53.22 26.02 -19.86
N GLY A 162 53.53 25.31 -18.77
CA GLY A 162 54.90 25.19 -18.26
C GLY A 162 55.85 24.50 -19.26
N VAL A 163 55.38 23.50 -20.01
CA VAL A 163 56.18 22.83 -21.05
C VAL A 163 56.43 23.76 -22.25
N ILE A 164 55.44 24.56 -22.67
CA ILE A 164 55.59 25.54 -23.76
C ILE A 164 56.58 26.65 -23.39
N GLU A 165 56.60 27.10 -22.13
CA GLU A 165 57.56 28.11 -21.67
C GLU A 165 59.00 27.60 -21.52
N ILE A 166 59.18 26.28 -21.34
CA ILE A 166 60.51 25.64 -21.25
C ILE A 166 61.11 25.35 -22.64
N GLU A 167 60.34 25.41 -23.73
CA GLU A 167 60.86 25.22 -25.08
C GLU A 167 61.78 26.38 -25.47
N PRO A 168 63.11 26.17 -25.53
CA PRO A 168 64.04 27.27 -25.63
C PRO A 168 64.07 27.79 -27.07
N ARG A 169 64.10 29.12 -27.18
CA ARG A 169 64.60 29.85 -28.36
C ARG A 169 65.91 29.21 -28.84
N CYS A 170 65.85 28.27 -29.78
CA CYS A 170 66.97 27.96 -30.64
C CYS A 170 67.17 29.15 -31.56
N LYS A 171 67.89 30.15 -31.04
CA LYS A 171 68.44 31.24 -31.84
C LYS A 171 69.24 30.63 -32.98
N GLN A 172 68.83 30.99 -34.19
CA GLN A 172 69.65 30.96 -35.38
C GLN A 172 71.08 31.42 -35.03
N ARG A 173 72.05 30.54 -35.21
CA ARG A 173 73.47 30.90 -35.24
C ARG A 173 74.00 30.52 -36.62
N ASN A 174 74.06 31.57 -37.45
CA ASN A 174 74.76 31.76 -38.73
C ASN A 174 74.47 30.80 -39.88
#